data_AF-A0A0C1NB06-F1
#
_entry.id   AF-A0A0C1NB06-F1
#
_cell.length_a   1.000
_cell.length_b   1.000
_cell.length_c   1.000
_cell.angle_alpha   90.00
_cell.angle_beta   90.00
_cell.angle_gamma   90.00
#
_symmetry.space_group_name_H-M   'P 1'
#
loop_
_entity.id
_entity.type
_entity.pdbx_description
1 polymer ?
#
loop_
_entity_poly.entity_id
_entity_poly.type
_entity_poly.pdbx_seq_one_letter_code
_entity_poly.pdbx_strand_id
1 'polypeptide(L)'
;MNTLELKPGQKIGVFYYNDRRGSKAAIEEVAKVSPTGYVTLKNGKRYTPKGKEVGDERLSPPRLCSVEEAQSIIQKAEDKQRQREAERQAYLASPQGKRDAAVNESVRSAIATLNSLGWYSDIDGEMDVLESELKQKIKAYLERHEPI
;
A
#
# COMPACT_ATOMS: atom_id res chain seq x y z
N MET A 1 -21.62 10.07 -16.21
CA MET A 1 -20.90 9.79 -17.47
C MET A 1 -21.83 9.02 -18.38
N ASN A 2 -21.96 9.44 -19.64
CA ASN A 2 -22.78 8.73 -20.63
C ASN A 2 -21.92 7.67 -21.34
N THR A 3 -22.17 6.39 -21.08
CA THR A 3 -21.35 5.31 -21.67
C THR A 3 -21.65 5.06 -23.14
N LEU A 4 -22.77 5.58 -23.67
CA LEU A 4 -23.17 5.44 -25.07
C LEU A 4 -22.27 6.23 -26.04
N GLU A 5 -21.55 7.24 -25.53
CA GLU A 5 -20.62 8.05 -26.33
C GLU A 5 -19.23 7.42 -26.42
N LEU A 6 -18.96 6.36 -25.65
CA LEU A 6 -17.67 5.69 -25.65
C LEU A 6 -17.49 4.85 -26.91
N LYS A 7 -16.27 4.84 -27.43
CA LYS A 7 -15.89 4.04 -28.60
C LYS A 7 -14.86 2.96 -28.23
N PRO A 8 -14.88 1.81 -28.91
CA PRO A 8 -13.77 0.85 -28.83
C PRO A 8 -12.43 1.55 -29.11
N GLY A 9 -11.40 1.23 -28.33
CA GLY A 9 -10.08 1.86 -28.39
C GLY A 9 -9.93 3.13 -27.53
N GLN A 10 -11.01 3.67 -26.99
CA GLN A 10 -10.95 4.87 -26.14
C GLN A 10 -10.41 4.53 -24.75
N LYS A 11 -9.54 5.40 -24.22
CA LYS A 11 -9.09 5.33 -22.82
C LYS A 11 -10.18 5.86 -21.90
N ILE A 12 -10.39 5.17 -20.78
CA ILE A 12 -11.40 5.49 -19.77
C ILE A 12 -10.85 5.26 -18.37
N GLY A 13 -11.28 6.09 -17.43
CA GLY A 13 -10.94 5.91 -16.02
C GLY A 13 -11.82 4.84 -15.39
N VAL A 14 -11.24 4.03 -14.51
CA VAL A 14 -11.95 3.14 -13.59
C VAL A 14 -11.61 3.55 -12.17
N PHE A 15 -12.61 3.96 -11.43
CA PHE A 15 -12.51 4.28 -10.02
C PHE A 15 -12.88 3.08 -9.15
N TYR A 16 -12.01 2.73 -8.22
CA TYR A 16 -12.21 1.68 -7.22
C TYR A 16 -12.42 2.37 -5.87
N TYR A 17 -13.63 2.23 -5.31
CA TYR A 17 -13.87 2.65 -3.93
C TYR A 17 -13.16 1.68 -2.98
N ASN A 18 -12.43 2.19 -1.99
CA ASN A 18 -11.90 1.34 -0.93
C ASN A 18 -11.85 2.08 0.42
N ASP A 19 -12.78 1.72 1.30
CA ASP A 19 -13.11 2.38 2.56
C ASP A 19 -12.00 2.36 3.63
N ARG A 20 -10.84 1.73 3.39
CA ARG A 20 -9.75 1.68 4.39
C ARG A 20 -8.33 1.90 3.85
N ARG A 21 -8.11 1.85 2.54
CA ARG A 21 -6.75 1.95 1.93
C ARG A 21 -6.54 3.21 1.09
N GLY A 22 -7.58 4.03 0.92
CA GLY A 22 -7.57 5.21 0.07
C GLY A 22 -8.19 4.96 -1.31
N SER A 23 -8.43 6.04 -2.04
CA SER A 23 -8.97 6.05 -3.39
C SER A 23 -7.98 5.44 -4.37
N LYS A 24 -8.41 4.45 -5.17
CA LYS A 24 -7.62 3.87 -6.26
C LYS A 24 -8.32 4.11 -7.58
N ALA A 25 -7.55 4.45 -8.61
CA ALA A 25 -8.05 4.51 -9.97
C ALA A 25 -7.09 3.79 -10.92
N ALA A 26 -7.60 3.39 -12.08
CA ALA A 26 -6.82 2.90 -13.20
C ALA A 26 -7.32 3.55 -14.49
N ILE A 27 -6.45 3.62 -15.50
CA ILE A 27 -6.84 3.99 -16.85
C ILE A 27 -6.84 2.70 -17.67
N GLU A 28 -7.98 2.41 -18.27
CA GLU A 28 -8.22 1.21 -19.05
C GLU A 28 -8.67 1.58 -20.45
N GLU A 29 -8.65 0.61 -21.36
CA GLU A 29 -9.13 0.80 -22.73
C GLU A 29 -10.45 0.07 -22.95
N VAL A 30 -11.37 0.73 -23.63
CA VAL A 30 -12.66 0.14 -24.02
C VAL A 30 -12.43 -0.88 -25.14
N ALA A 31 -12.77 -2.15 -24.87
CA ALA A 31 -12.72 -3.21 -25.87
C ALA A 31 -13.98 -3.23 -26.74
N LYS A 32 -15.16 -3.07 -26.13
CA LYS A 32 -16.44 -3.12 -26.83
C LYS A 32 -17.50 -2.30 -26.10
N VAL A 33 -18.40 -1.67 -26.85
CA VAL A 33 -19.62 -1.04 -26.33
C VAL A 33 -20.82 -1.72 -26.98
N SER A 34 -21.79 -2.16 -26.18
CA SER A 34 -23.03 -2.75 -26.68
C SER A 34 -24.00 -1.65 -27.15
N PRO A 35 -24.94 -1.97 -28.06
CA PRO A 35 -26.02 -1.03 -28.43
C PRO A 35 -26.86 -0.57 -27.24
N THR A 36 -26.93 -1.40 -26.20
CA THR A 36 -27.64 -1.11 -24.94
C THR A 36 -26.81 -0.27 -23.95
N GLY A 37 -25.59 0.16 -24.31
CA GLY A 37 -24.72 1.02 -23.50
C GLY A 37 -23.83 0.30 -22.49
N TYR A 38 -23.76 -1.03 -22.52
CA TYR A 38 -22.81 -1.78 -21.69
C TYR A 38 -21.41 -1.66 -22.26
N VAL A 39 -20.43 -1.41 -21.40
CA VAL A 39 -19.03 -1.24 -21.78
C VAL A 39 -18.24 -2.45 -21.32
N THR A 40 -17.44 -3.02 -22.20
CA THR A 40 -16.46 -4.07 -21.86
C THR A 40 -15.08 -3.49 -22.03
N LEU A 41 -14.26 -3.56 -20.99
CA LEU A 41 -12.87 -3.11 -21.02
C LEU A 41 -11.94 -4.24 -21.50
N LYS A 42 -10.71 -3.91 -21.90
CA LYS A 42 -9.71 -4.90 -22.33
C LYS A 42 -9.38 -5.94 -21.25
N ASN A 43 -9.48 -5.58 -19.97
CA ASN A 43 -9.30 -6.50 -18.85
C ASN A 43 -10.47 -7.50 -18.66
N GLY A 44 -11.46 -7.51 -19.56
CA GLY A 44 -12.61 -8.41 -19.54
C GLY A 44 -13.76 -7.95 -18.65
N LYS A 45 -13.58 -6.90 -17.84
CA LYS A 45 -14.63 -6.37 -16.96
C LYS A 45 -15.71 -5.66 -17.74
N ARG A 46 -16.95 -5.81 -17.27
CA ARG A 46 -18.15 -5.23 -17.89
C ARG A 46 -18.76 -4.19 -16.97
N TYR A 47 -19.25 -3.12 -17.57
CA TYR A 47 -19.88 -2.01 -16.88
C TYR A 47 -21.26 -1.74 -17.48
N THR A 48 -22.19 -1.40 -16.61
CA THR A 48 -23.56 -1.00 -16.95
C THR A 48 -23.59 0.33 -17.71
N PRO A 49 -24.72 0.70 -18.33
CA PRO A 49 -24.88 2.02 -18.96
C PRO A 49 -24.72 3.20 -18.00
N LYS A 50 -24.84 2.95 -16.70
CA LYS A 50 -24.59 3.94 -15.63
C LYS A 50 -23.12 3.98 -15.20
N GLY A 51 -22.25 3.19 -15.86
CA GLY A 51 -20.83 3.11 -15.58
C GLY A 51 -20.47 2.29 -14.34
N LYS A 52 -21.36 1.49 -13.74
CA LYS A 52 -21.02 0.61 -12.60
C LYS A 52 -20.61 -0.78 -13.07
N GLU A 53 -19.62 -1.40 -12.42
CA GLU A 53 -19.18 -2.77 -12.73
C GLU A 53 -20.35 -3.77 -12.57
N VAL A 54 -20.47 -4.69 -13.52
CA VAL A 54 -21.51 -5.74 -13.55
C VAL A 54 -21.05 -6.92 -12.69
N GLY A 55 -21.90 -7.36 -11.75
CA GLY A 55 -21.62 -8.52 -10.90
C GLY A 55 -20.76 -8.22 -9.67
N ASP A 56 -20.45 -6.95 -9.38
CA ASP A 56 -19.84 -6.56 -8.10
C ASP A 56 -20.94 -6.21 -7.09
N GLU A 57 -21.11 -7.07 -6.07
CA GLU A 57 -22.12 -6.93 -5.01
C GLU A 57 -21.67 -6.01 -3.85
N ARG A 58 -20.48 -5.40 -3.94
CA ARG A 58 -20.03 -4.44 -2.92
C ARG A 58 -21.00 -3.25 -2.83
N LEU A 59 -21.08 -2.69 -1.63
CA LEU A 59 -21.86 -1.48 -1.34
C LEU A 59 -21.47 -0.29 -2.25
N SER A 60 -20.19 -0.22 -2.64
CA SER A 60 -19.64 0.76 -3.58
C SER A 60 -18.83 0.06 -4.68
N PRO A 61 -19.49 -0.42 -5.75
CA PRO A 61 -18.82 -1.15 -6.81
C PRO A 61 -17.93 -0.19 -7.64
N PRO A 62 -16.89 -0.71 -8.31
CA PRO A 62 -16.07 0.09 -9.20
C PRO A 62 -16.91 0.76 -10.28
N ARG A 63 -16.53 2.00 -10.63
CA ARG A 63 -17.26 2.79 -11.61
C ARG A 63 -16.36 3.43 -12.65
N LEU A 64 -16.89 3.63 -13.85
CA LEU A 64 -16.25 4.42 -14.89
C LEU A 64 -16.22 5.90 -14.48
N CYS A 65 -15.11 6.56 -14.77
CA CYS A 65 -14.86 7.98 -14.56
C CYS A 65 -14.11 8.56 -15.76
N SER A 66 -13.99 9.89 -15.82
CA SER A 66 -13.17 10.51 -16.86
C SER A 66 -11.69 10.15 -16.67
N VAL A 67 -10.91 10.24 -17.75
CA VAL A 67 -9.46 10.03 -17.69
C VAL A 67 -8.82 11.04 -16.74
N GLU A 68 -9.29 12.29 -16.75
CA GLU A 68 -8.81 13.37 -15.86
C GLU A 68 -9.09 13.04 -14.38
N GLU A 69 -10.29 12.55 -14.05
CA GLU A 69 -10.64 12.11 -12.70
C GLU A 69 -9.75 10.96 -12.24
N ALA A 70 -9.52 9.96 -13.10
CA ALA A 70 -8.63 8.84 -12.79
C ALA A 70 -7.18 9.29 -12.59
N GLN A 71 -6.67 10.18 -13.45
CA GLN A 71 -5.32 10.75 -13.34
C GLN A 71 -5.14 11.52 -12.04
N SER A 72 -6.11 12.35 -11.64
CA SER A 72 -6.05 13.09 -10.38
C SER A 72 -5.94 12.15 -9.17
N ILE A 73 -6.66 11.03 -9.19
CA ILE A 73 -6.63 10.05 -8.10
C ILE A 73 -5.31 9.29 -8.08
N ILE A 74 -4.80 8.89 -9.24
CA ILE A 74 -3.49 8.24 -9.38
C ILE A 74 -2.40 9.18 -8.85
N GLN A 75 -2.39 10.43 -9.29
CA GLN A 75 -1.40 11.43 -8.87
C GLN A 75 -1.44 11.65 -7.36
N LYS A 76 -2.63 11.83 -6.77
CA LYS A 76 -2.78 11.96 -5.31
C LYS A 76 -2.24 10.76 -4.54
N ALA A 77 -2.41 9.55 -5.08
CA ALA A 77 -1.88 8.33 -4.47
C ALA A 77 -0.36 8.29 -4.53
N GLU A 78 0.24 8.65 -5.68
CA GLU A 78 1.68 8.76 -5.87
C GLU A 78 2.30 9.84 -4.96
N ASP A 79 1.70 11.02 -4.90
CA ASP A 79 2.17 12.13 -4.06
C ASP A 79 2.16 11.72 -2.57
N LYS A 80 1.10 11.03 -2.13
CA LYS A 80 1.02 10.50 -0.76
C LYS A 80 2.07 9.43 -0.49
N GLN A 81 2.38 8.57 -1.46
CA GLN A 81 3.48 7.61 -1.33
C GLN A 81 4.83 8.33 -1.22
N ARG A 82 5.10 9.31 -2.09
CA ARG A 82 6.33 10.12 -2.04
C ARG A 82 6.48 10.85 -0.71
N GLN A 83 5.40 11.42 -0.17
CA GLN A 83 5.41 12.07 1.14
C GLN A 83 5.78 11.08 2.25
N ARG A 84 5.14 9.89 2.28
CA ARG A 84 5.45 8.84 3.26
C ARG A 84 6.88 8.34 3.15
N GLU A 85 7.40 8.21 1.93
CA GLU A 85 8.79 7.83 1.69
C GLU A 85 9.74 8.93 2.17
N ALA A 86 9.45 10.19 1.90
CA ALA A 86 10.22 11.33 2.38
C ALA A 86 10.23 11.41 3.92
N GLU A 87 9.07 11.24 4.57
CA GLU A 87 8.94 11.16 6.03
C GLU A 87 9.77 10.00 6.59
N ARG A 88 9.69 8.82 5.96
CA ARG A 88 10.48 7.65 6.35
C ARG A 88 11.98 7.92 6.22
N GLN A 89 12.42 8.51 5.13
CA GLN A 89 13.84 8.85 4.93
C GLN A 89 14.31 9.91 5.93
N ALA A 90 13.48 10.94 6.18
CA ALA A 90 13.77 11.96 7.18
C ALA A 90 13.89 11.35 8.59
N TYR A 91 12.99 10.43 8.95
CA TYR A 91 13.08 9.70 10.21
C TYR A 91 14.36 8.86 10.29
N LEU A 92 14.69 8.07 9.26
CA LEU A 92 15.92 7.27 9.22
C LEU A 92 17.20 8.14 9.31
N ALA A 93 17.17 9.36 8.78
CA ALA A 93 18.27 10.31 8.89
C ALA A 93 18.36 11.01 10.25
N SER A 94 17.24 11.05 11.01
CA SER A 94 17.19 11.67 12.33
C SER A 94 18.03 10.91 13.37
N PRO A 95 18.50 11.57 14.45
CA PRO A 95 19.19 10.88 15.55
C PRO A 95 18.39 9.71 16.13
N GLN A 96 17.07 9.89 16.26
CA GLN A 96 16.17 8.86 16.78
C GLN A 96 16.07 7.65 15.83
N GLY A 97 15.89 7.88 14.53
CA GLY A 97 15.83 6.79 13.56
C GLY A 97 17.16 6.06 13.40
N LYS A 98 18.30 6.77 13.48
CA LYS A 98 19.63 6.14 13.55
C LYS A 98 19.79 5.26 14.79
N ARG A 99 19.35 5.75 15.96
CA ARG A 99 19.36 4.98 17.21
C ARG A 99 18.48 3.73 17.09
N ASP A 100 17.27 3.87 16.56
CA ASP A 100 16.35 2.75 16.37
C ASP A 100 16.89 1.71 15.37
N ALA A 101 17.57 2.14 14.30
CA ALA A 101 18.25 1.24 13.37
C ALA A 101 19.38 0.46 14.05
N ALA A 102 20.23 1.13 14.83
CA ALA A 102 21.32 0.51 15.57
C ALA A 102 20.82 -0.51 16.61
N VAL A 103 19.74 -0.17 17.34
CA VAL A 103 19.07 -1.10 18.27
C VAL A 103 18.59 -2.35 17.53
N ASN A 104 17.87 -2.19 16.42
CA ASN A 104 17.33 -3.32 15.66
C ASN A 104 18.44 -4.25 15.14
N GLU A 105 19.53 -3.67 14.63
CA GLU A 105 20.69 -4.44 14.16
C GLU A 105 21.38 -5.20 15.31
N SER A 106 21.50 -4.57 16.47
CA SER A 106 22.09 -5.17 17.67
C SER A 106 21.26 -6.37 18.15
N VAL A 107 19.93 -6.24 18.14
CA VAL A 107 18.99 -7.32 18.53
C VAL A 107 19.10 -8.49 17.57
N ARG A 108 19.09 -8.23 16.26
CA ARG A 108 19.27 -9.26 15.23
C ARG A 108 20.58 -10.01 15.40
N SER A 109 21.67 -9.27 15.63
CA SER A 109 23.00 -9.84 15.84
C SER A 109 23.05 -10.70 17.11
N ALA A 110 22.42 -10.25 18.20
CA ALA A 110 22.33 -11.00 19.45
C ALA A 110 21.56 -12.32 19.25
N ILE A 111 20.39 -12.27 18.62
CA ILE A 111 19.58 -13.46 18.34
C ILE A 111 20.33 -14.44 17.43
N ALA A 112 20.96 -13.95 16.36
CA ALA A 112 21.75 -14.78 15.46
C ALA A 112 22.91 -15.48 16.20
N THR A 113 23.56 -14.79 17.13
CA THR A 113 24.63 -15.35 17.97
C THR A 113 24.10 -16.40 18.94
N LEU A 114 22.98 -16.13 19.61
CA LEU A 114 22.36 -17.10 20.52
C LEU A 114 21.92 -18.37 19.78
N ASN A 115 21.40 -18.21 18.55
CA ASN A 115 21.03 -19.33 17.70
C ASN A 115 22.24 -20.15 17.25
N SER A 116 23.31 -19.50 16.78
CA SER A 116 24.51 -20.21 16.33
C SER A 116 25.25 -20.95 17.46
N LEU A 117 25.16 -20.46 18.70
CA LEU A 117 25.67 -21.13 19.89
C LEU A 117 24.75 -22.22 20.44
N GLY A 118 23.56 -22.40 19.85
CA GLY A 118 22.55 -23.35 20.31
C GLY A 118 21.91 -22.96 21.65
N TRP A 119 22.04 -21.70 22.08
CA TRP A 119 21.45 -21.19 23.33
C TRP A 119 20.03 -20.68 23.15
N TYR A 120 19.60 -20.50 21.91
CA TYR A 120 18.23 -20.12 21.59
C TYR A 120 17.77 -20.73 20.27
N SER A 121 16.55 -21.27 20.27
CA SER A 121 15.83 -21.66 19.07
C SER A 121 14.35 -21.36 19.31
N ASP A 122 13.69 -20.79 18.32
CA ASP A 122 12.28 -20.39 18.42
C ASP A 122 11.34 -21.60 18.30
N ILE A 123 11.30 -22.39 19.38
CA ILE A 123 10.49 -23.61 19.47
C ILE A 123 9.04 -23.27 19.84
N ASP A 124 8.86 -22.28 20.72
CA ASP A 124 7.57 -21.89 21.28
C ASP A 124 6.90 -20.72 20.54
N GLY A 125 7.55 -20.17 19.50
CA GLY A 125 7.03 -19.03 18.72
C GLY A 125 7.10 -17.70 19.48
N GLU A 126 8.03 -17.57 20.42
CA GLU A 126 8.22 -16.38 21.27
C GLU A 126 9.27 -15.40 20.73
N MET A 127 9.76 -15.59 19.49
CA MET A 127 10.74 -14.69 18.86
C MET A 127 10.36 -13.21 18.96
N ASP A 128 9.09 -12.87 18.71
CA ASP A 128 8.61 -11.48 18.78
C ASP A 128 8.71 -10.89 20.20
N VAL A 129 8.50 -11.73 21.23
CA VAL A 129 8.62 -11.34 22.64
C VAL A 129 10.07 -11.06 22.98
N LEU A 130 10.97 -12.00 22.64
CA LEU A 130 12.42 -11.85 22.86
C LEU A 130 12.96 -10.61 22.14
N GLU A 131 12.59 -10.41 20.87
CA GLU A 131 12.98 -9.23 20.11
C GLU A 131 12.52 -7.94 20.80
N SER A 132 11.28 -7.90 21.27
CA SER A 132 10.71 -6.73 21.95
C SER A 132 11.46 -6.42 23.24
N GLU A 133 11.74 -7.43 24.07
CA GLU A 133 12.47 -7.25 25.33
C GLU A 133 13.90 -6.75 25.11
N LEU A 134 14.63 -7.34 24.16
CA LEU A 134 15.98 -6.91 23.83
C LEU A 134 15.99 -5.47 23.29
N LYS A 135 15.03 -5.12 22.42
CA LYS A 135 14.87 -3.73 21.92
C LYS A 135 14.67 -2.76 23.08
N GLN A 136 13.78 -3.07 24.03
CA GLN A 136 13.51 -2.21 25.19
C GLN A 136 14.75 -2.03 26.08
N LYS A 137 15.48 -3.10 26.38
CA LYS A 137 16.69 -3.04 27.21
C LYS A 137 17.78 -2.19 26.58
N ILE A 138 18.04 -2.37 25.28
CA ILE A 138 19.08 -1.62 24.57
C ILE A 138 18.67 -0.14 24.44
N LYS A 139 17.40 0.16 24.11
CA LYS A 139 16.90 1.55 24.07
C LYS A 139 17.05 2.25 25.42
N ALA A 140 16.59 1.63 26.49
CA ALA A 140 16.68 2.19 27.83
C ALA A 140 18.14 2.44 28.25
N TYR A 141 19.08 1.59 27.83
CA TYR A 141 20.50 1.81 28.06
C TYR A 141 21.04 3.01 27.27
N LEU A 142 20.75 3.10 25.97
CA LEU A 142 21.20 4.20 25.11
C LEU A 142 20.56 5.56 25.44
N GLU A 143 19.39 5.57 26.06
CA GLU A 143 18.74 6.80 26.56
C GLU A 143 19.39 7.30 27.85
N ARG A 144 19.84 6.40 28.73
CA ARG A 144 20.54 6.74 29.97
C ARG A 144 21.98 7.20 29.73
N HIS A 145 22.57 6.75 28.64
CA HIS A 145 23.95 7.01 28.28
C HIS A 145 23.98 7.66 26.90
N GLU A 146 23.88 9.00 26.86
CA GLU A 146 24.10 9.72 25.60
C GLU A 146 25.50 9.43 25.06
N PRO A 147 25.66 9.22 23.75
CA PRO A 147 26.98 9.08 23.15
C PRO A 147 27.77 10.39 23.32
N ILE A 148 29.03 10.25 23.72
CA ILE A 148 30.03 11.33 23.81
C ILE A 148 30.30 11.91 22.42
#